data_AF-A0A7C2VRK7-F1
#
_entry.id   AF-A0A7C2VRK7-F1
#
_cell.length_a   1.000
_cell.length_b   1.000
_cell.length_c   1.000
_cell.angle_alpha   90.00
_cell.angle_beta   90.00
_cell.angle_gamma   90.00
#
_symmetry.space_group_name_H-M   'P 1'
#
loop_
_entity.id
_entity.type
_entity.pdbx_description
1 polymer ?
#
loop_
_entity_poly.entity_id
_entity_poly.type
_entity_poly.pdbx_seq_one_letter_code
_entity_poly.pdbx_strand_id
1 'polypeptide(L)'
;MKTMYLTREEEKVLDGEYGEGQRLAMKILCALGDFFEAERLISVQSAHVSGVSYKTGGDALISTLEKFASSGAKTSILTTLNPGGVDLERWRDLRVDEN
;
A
#
# COMPACT_ATOMS: atom_id res chain seq x y z
N MET A 1 21.71 -15.31 -4.32
CA MET A 1 20.75 -14.25 -4.71
C MET A 1 21.41 -12.92 -4.45
N LYS A 2 21.32 -11.98 -5.41
CA LYS A 2 21.74 -10.59 -5.21
C LYS A 2 20.59 -9.89 -4.50
N THR A 3 20.82 -9.39 -3.29
CA THR A 3 19.84 -8.58 -2.56
C THR A 3 19.77 -7.19 -3.18
N MET A 4 18.57 -6.61 -3.27
CA MET A 4 18.36 -5.26 -3.77
C MET A 4 19.19 -4.23 -2.97
N TYR A 5 19.77 -3.23 -3.65
CA TYR A 5 20.49 -2.14 -3.00
C TYR A 5 19.52 -1.13 -2.38
N LEU A 6 19.75 -0.77 -1.12
CA LEU A 6 19.05 0.27 -0.39
C LEU A 6 20.00 1.43 -0.07
N THR A 7 19.47 2.65 -0.11
CA THR A 7 20.13 3.82 0.46
C THR A 7 20.06 3.79 1.98
N ARG A 8 20.92 4.56 2.66
CA ARG A 8 20.91 4.67 4.13
C ARG A 8 19.54 5.09 4.70
N GLU A 9 18.80 5.93 3.99
CA GLU A 9 17.48 6.33 4.45
C GLU A 9 16.45 5.20 4.29
N GLU A 10 16.54 4.41 3.22
CA GLU A 10 15.68 3.24 3.03
C GLU A 10 16.00 2.13 4.04
N GLU A 11 17.27 1.95 4.40
CA GLU A 11 17.71 1.06 5.49
C GLU A 11 17.07 1.46 6.82
N LYS A 12 17.12 2.75 7.20
CA LYS A 12 16.45 3.25 8.41
C LYS A 12 14.94 3.01 8.41
N VAL A 13 14.29 3.13 7.26
CA VAL A 13 12.86 2.78 7.13
C VAL A 13 12.64 1.29 7.38
N LEU A 14 13.48 0.43 6.80
CA LEU A 14 13.40 -1.03 6.98
C LEU A 14 13.66 -1.44 8.45
N ASP A 15 14.56 -0.74 9.13
CA ASP A 15 14.89 -0.94 10.54
C ASP A 15 13.79 -0.42 11.48
N GLY A 16 12.89 0.42 10.98
CA GLY A 16 11.72 0.91 11.71
C GLY A 16 11.90 2.24 12.41
N GLU A 17 12.96 2.99 12.11
CA GLU A 17 13.21 4.31 12.71
C GLU A 17 12.09 5.32 12.43
N TYR A 18 11.32 5.10 11.37
CA TYR A 18 10.19 5.94 10.96
C TYR A 18 8.81 5.33 11.27
N GLY A 19 8.76 4.29 12.10
CA GLY A 19 7.54 3.66 12.57
C GLY A 19 7.12 2.40 11.80
N GLU A 20 6.28 1.58 12.45
CA GLU A 20 5.94 0.23 11.97
C GLU A 20 5.21 0.21 10.63
N GLY A 21 4.40 1.23 10.34
CA GLY A 21 3.72 1.35 9.06
C GLY A 21 4.70 1.46 7.89
N GLN A 22 5.67 2.37 7.97
CA GLN A 22 6.66 2.52 6.90
C GLN A 22 7.58 1.31 6.81
N ARG A 23 7.93 0.71 7.96
CA ARG A 23 8.68 -0.55 8.00
C ARG A 23 7.97 -1.69 7.28
N LEU A 24 6.67 -1.87 7.51
CA LEU A 24 5.87 -2.88 6.82
C LEU A 24 5.85 -2.63 5.30
N ALA A 25 5.65 -1.38 4.87
CA ALA A 25 5.68 -1.01 3.46
C ALA A 25 7.06 -1.32 2.82
N MET A 26 8.15 -0.96 3.49
CA MET A 26 9.50 -1.21 3.00
C MET A 26 9.82 -2.70 2.92
N LYS A 27 9.38 -3.51 3.89
CA LYS A 27 9.51 -4.99 3.82
C LYS A 27 8.81 -5.56 2.60
N ILE A 28 7.61 -5.07 2.26
CA ILE A 28 6.88 -5.49 1.05
C ILE A 28 7.66 -5.09 -0.21
N LEU A 29 8.17 -3.87 -0.28
CA LEU A 29 8.97 -3.39 -1.41
C LEU A 29 10.26 -4.19 -1.59
N CYS A 30 10.96 -4.53 -0.50
CA CYS A 30 12.16 -5.36 -0.55
C CYS A 30 11.84 -6.79 -1.01
N ALA A 31 10.78 -7.40 -0.49
CA ALA A 31 10.36 -8.73 -0.93
C ALA A 31 9.99 -8.78 -2.43
N LEU A 32 9.29 -7.75 -2.92
CA LEU A 32 9.01 -7.61 -4.35
C LEU A 32 10.29 -7.36 -5.15
N GLY A 33 11.18 -6.49 -4.66
CA GLY A 33 12.46 -6.21 -5.29
C GLY A 33 13.31 -7.47 -5.44
N ASP A 34 13.45 -8.27 -4.39
CA ASP A 34 14.16 -9.53 -4.42
C ASP A 34 13.49 -10.54 -5.37
N PHE A 35 12.15 -10.60 -5.40
CA PHE A 35 11.41 -11.48 -6.30
C PHE A 35 11.59 -11.12 -7.79
N PHE A 36 11.62 -9.83 -8.09
CA PHE A 36 11.83 -9.31 -9.46
C PHE A 36 13.30 -9.09 -9.81
N GLU A 37 14.24 -9.47 -8.93
CA GLU A 37 15.68 -9.23 -9.08
C GLU A 37 16.02 -7.75 -9.36
N ALA A 38 15.26 -6.84 -8.75
CA ALA A 38 15.45 -5.41 -8.88
C ALA A 38 16.79 -4.98 -8.27
N GLU A 39 17.53 -4.14 -9.00
CA GLU A 39 18.81 -3.65 -8.50
C GLU A 39 18.65 -2.64 -7.36
N ARG A 40 17.63 -1.77 -7.44
CA ARG A 40 17.35 -0.69 -6.47
C ARG A 40 15.92 -0.18 -6.60
N LEU A 41 15.46 0.54 -5.60
CA LEU A 41 14.22 1.31 -5.68
C LEU A 41 14.38 2.55 -6.58
N ILE A 42 13.24 3.01 -7.10
CA ILE A 42 13.13 4.26 -7.88
C ILE A 42 12.20 5.20 -7.13
N SER A 43 12.69 6.39 -6.79
CA SER A 43 11.88 7.43 -6.16
C SER A 43 10.80 7.94 -7.12
N VAL A 44 9.57 8.07 -6.63
CA VAL A 44 8.44 8.65 -7.36
C VAL A 44 7.95 9.92 -6.68
N GLN A 45 7.36 10.84 -7.46
CA GLN A 45 6.84 12.11 -6.93
C GLN A 45 5.35 12.06 -6.56
N SER A 46 4.62 11.12 -7.15
CA SER A 46 3.20 10.90 -6.87
C SER A 46 2.81 9.44 -7.13
N ALA A 47 1.68 9.03 -6.56
CA ALA A 47 1.11 7.71 -6.77
C ALA A 47 -0.41 7.78 -6.97
N HIS A 48 -0.95 6.85 -7.75
CA HIS A 48 -2.38 6.59 -7.83
C HIS A 48 -2.64 5.15 -7.41
N VAL A 49 -3.39 4.97 -6.32
CA VAL A 49 -3.71 3.63 -5.80
C VAL A 49 -4.96 3.13 -6.51
N SER A 50 -4.76 2.23 -7.47
CA SER A 50 -5.84 1.61 -8.22
C SER A 50 -6.28 0.27 -7.59
N GLY A 51 -7.50 -0.14 -7.88
CA GLY A 51 -8.00 -1.47 -7.50
C GLY A 51 -8.15 -1.69 -5.98
N VAL A 52 -8.37 -0.64 -5.18
CA VAL A 52 -8.68 -0.79 -3.75
C VAL A 52 -10.16 -1.16 -3.58
N SER A 53 -10.47 -2.45 -3.56
CA SER A 53 -11.84 -2.93 -3.35
C SER A 53 -11.85 -4.29 -2.66
N TYR A 54 -12.95 -4.62 -1.99
CA TYR A 54 -13.12 -5.96 -1.44
C TYR A 54 -13.03 -7.04 -2.53
N LYS A 55 -13.53 -6.75 -3.74
CA LYS A 55 -13.51 -7.70 -4.87
C LYS A 55 -12.09 -8.02 -5.37
N THR A 56 -11.13 -7.13 -5.16
CA THR A 56 -9.75 -7.30 -5.64
C THR A 56 -8.83 -7.92 -4.59
N GLY A 57 -9.09 -7.70 -3.30
CA GLY A 57 -8.17 -8.11 -2.24
C GLY A 57 -8.79 -8.78 -1.01
N GLY A 58 -10.11 -8.87 -0.92
CA GLY A 58 -10.85 -9.53 0.16
C GLY A 58 -10.42 -9.12 1.57
N ASP A 59 -10.55 -10.05 2.51
CA ASP A 59 -10.17 -9.86 3.92
C ASP A 59 -8.68 -9.59 4.10
N ALA A 60 -7.83 -10.13 3.22
CA ALA A 60 -6.39 -9.91 3.29
C ALA A 60 -6.03 -8.44 3.05
N LEU A 61 -6.70 -7.79 2.08
CA LEU A 61 -6.55 -6.36 1.84
C LEU A 61 -7.06 -5.55 3.04
N ILE A 62 -8.24 -5.87 3.58
CA ILE A 62 -8.79 -5.18 4.75
C ILE A 62 -7.81 -5.27 5.92
N SER A 63 -7.42 -6.49 6.32
CA SER A 63 -6.51 -6.69 7.45
C SER A 63 -5.15 -5.99 7.25
N THR A 64 -4.66 -5.94 6.01
CA THR A 64 -3.43 -5.21 5.69
C THR A 64 -3.61 -3.70 5.86
N LEU A 65 -4.71 -3.13 5.35
CA LEU A 65 -5.02 -1.71 5.50
C LEU A 65 -5.25 -1.33 6.98
N GLU A 66 -5.92 -2.18 7.75
CA GLU A 66 -6.12 -1.99 9.19
C GLU A 66 -4.81 -1.99 9.97
N LYS A 67 -3.84 -2.83 9.59
CA LYS A 67 -2.49 -2.81 10.18
C LYS A 67 -1.78 -1.50 9.88
N PHE A 68 -1.84 -1.00 8.64
CA PHE A 68 -1.29 0.31 8.31
C PHE A 68 -1.98 1.42 9.11
N ALA A 69 -3.30 1.43 9.17
CA ALA A 69 -4.07 2.44 9.89
C ALA A 69 -3.76 2.44 11.40
N SER A 70 -3.77 1.27 12.04
CA SER A 70 -3.46 1.12 13.47
C SER A 70 -2.01 1.47 13.82
N SER A 71 -1.08 1.36 12.88
CA SER A 71 0.31 1.81 13.04
C SER A 71 0.49 3.33 12.89
N GLY A 72 -0.58 4.08 12.60
CA GLY A 72 -0.52 5.52 12.36
C GLY A 72 0.12 5.90 11.01
N ALA A 73 0.18 4.96 10.06
CA ALA A 73 0.81 5.19 8.76
C ALA A 73 0.11 6.29 7.98
N LYS A 74 0.90 7.07 7.23
CA LYS A 74 0.42 8.07 6.28
C LYS A 74 1.15 7.91 4.95
N THR A 75 0.53 8.39 3.88
CA THR A 75 1.17 8.49 2.57
C THR A 75 2.33 9.49 2.63
N SER A 76 3.47 9.16 2.02
CA SER A 76 4.68 10.00 2.01
C SER A 76 4.75 11.00 0.85
N ILE A 77 3.98 10.77 -0.21
CA ILE A 77 3.91 11.60 -1.42
C ILE A 77 2.45 11.89 -1.77
N LEU A 78 2.22 12.81 -2.71
CA LEU A 78 0.89 13.08 -3.23
C LEU A 78 0.30 11.77 -3.78
N THR A 79 -0.75 11.30 -3.11
CA THR A 79 -1.37 10.01 -3.40
C THR A 79 -2.86 10.22 -3.64
N THR A 80 -3.34 9.69 -4.76
CA THR A 80 -4.77 9.67 -5.11
C THR A 80 -5.27 8.23 -5.07
N LEU A 81 -6.59 8.05 -5.01
CA LEU A 81 -7.24 6.75 -5.08
C LEU A 81 -8.42 6.82 -6.05
N ASN A 82 -8.84 5.67 -6.54
CA ASN A 82 -10.11 5.58 -7.27
C ASN A 82 -11.28 6.04 -6.37
N PRO A 83 -12.33 6.64 -6.96
CA PRO A 83 -13.58 6.85 -6.25
C PRO A 83 -14.18 5.50 -5.85
N GLY A 84 -15.05 5.51 -4.84
CA GLY A 84 -15.86 4.34 -4.51
C GLY A 84 -16.66 3.90 -5.75
N GLY A 85 -16.69 2.58 -6.01
CA GLY A 85 -17.40 2.01 -7.15
C GLY A 85 -18.93 2.09 -7.04
N VAL A 86 -19.43 2.54 -5.89
CA VAL A 86 -20.86 2.76 -5.62
C VAL A 86 -21.01 3.97 -4.72
N ASP A 87 -22.08 4.73 -4.93
CA ASP A 87 -22.53 5.77 -4.00
C ASP A 87 -23.13 5.10 -2.76
N LEU A 88 -22.50 5.29 -1.59
CA LEU A 88 -22.94 4.64 -0.35
C LEU A 88 -24.30 5.15 0.17
N GLU A 89 -24.77 6.31 -0.28
CA GLU A 89 -26.08 6.85 0.08
C GLU A 89 -27.16 6.40 -0.92
N ARG A 90 -26.78 6.21 -2.18
CA ARG A 90 -27.71 5.95 -3.30
C ARG A 90 -27.56 4.57 -3.94
N TRP A 91 -26.83 3.64 -3.33
CA TRP A 91 -26.56 2.32 -3.90
C TRP A 91 -27.84 1.55 -4.27
N ARG A 92 -28.94 1.75 -3.52
CA ARG A 92 -30.27 1.16 -3.82
C ARG A 92 -30.86 1.72 -5.12
N ASP A 93 -30.75 3.02 -5.36
CA ASP A 93 -31.19 3.64 -6.63
C ASP A 93 -30.40 3.09 -7.82
N LEU A 94 -29.13 2.74 -7.57
CA LEU A 94 -28.22 2.14 -8.55
C LEU A 94 -28.41 0.64 -8.74
N ARG A 95 -29.40 0.03 -8.06
CA ARG A 95 -29.72 -1.41 -8.11
C ARG A 95 -28.51 -2.29 -7.75
N VAL A 96 -27.66 -1.81 -6.86
CA VAL A 96 -26.66 -2.65 -6.21
C VAL A 96 -27.39 -3.46 -5.13
N ASP A 97 -27.03 -4.73 -4.94
CA ASP A 97 -27.64 -5.59 -3.94
C ASP A 97 -27.00 -5.39 -2.56
N GLU A 98 -27.81 -5.59 -1.52
CA GLU A 98 -27.42 -5.59 -0.10
C GLU A 98 -26.77 -6.96 0.21
N ASN A 99 -25.53 -7.15 -0.22
CA ASN A 99 -24.73 -8.33 0.13
C ASN A 99 -23.74 -8.00 1.24
#